data_AF-A0AAQ3QFV7-F1
#
_entry.id   AF-A0AAQ3QFV7-F1
#
_cell.length_a   1.000
_cell.length_b   1.000
_cell.length_c   1.000
_cell.angle_alpha   90.00
_cell.angle_beta   90.00
_cell.angle_gamma   90.00
#
_symmetry.space_group_name_H-M   'P 1'
#
loop_
_entity.id
_entity.type
_entity.pdbx_description
1 polymer ?
#
loop_
_entity_poly.entity_id
_entity_poly.type
_entity_poly.pdbx_seq_one_letter_code
_entity_poly.pdbx_strand_id
1 'polypeptide(L)'
;MANLPQCLSGSTSPRYVPNLQDAAWKKDDDATNPLKWMIDGFSILESQGPVTHYSGYFKACGFTWKLQLELNSSEEDGEKSVSLCLVLVDLHTNPVIKTIYKLFIYDQLFGQHVVKEGEDYFHNTSHYGLCCEVSLKNFNNPRSGLVVNDRCIFGVEVQEAFACKLEPEGVFECLSLQKEPTPTIHTCRIKDFAKFHRYSKIFNAGNYKWYDDTYFTITNKVPYVQFDMIRLIKVYKRWGEDIDSLFVTLRLEDVSLSTLPLKTDVYADVTFCAMDQINGNDEKIRGQRRYSKSSALFEDGAFLLRKEVLQDPGKGLLYKNTCIIRTTVTVLGVVKFS
;
A
#
# COMPACT_ATOMS: atom_id res chain seq x y z
N MET A 1 2.08 39.27 17.69
CA MET A 1 1.16 38.12 17.70
C MET A 1 1.01 37.66 16.26
N ALA A 2 1.69 36.58 15.90
CA ALA A 2 1.73 36.06 14.54
C ALA A 2 0.82 34.83 14.44
N ASN A 3 -0.02 34.81 13.42
CA ASN A 3 -0.95 33.73 13.10
C ASN A 3 -0.20 32.48 12.64
N LEU A 4 -0.55 31.32 13.20
CA LEU A 4 -0.19 29.99 12.70
C LEU A 4 -1.18 29.57 11.60
N PRO A 5 -0.75 28.97 10.48
CA PRO A 5 -1.66 28.38 9.50
C PRO A 5 -2.19 27.02 9.99
N GLN A 6 -3.49 26.80 9.83
CA GLN A 6 -4.15 25.51 9.99
C GLN A 6 -3.68 24.53 8.91
N CYS A 7 -3.19 23.36 9.32
CA CYS A 7 -2.96 22.24 8.42
C CYS A 7 -4.29 21.52 8.13
N LEU A 8 -4.73 21.60 6.87
CA LEU A 8 -5.59 20.60 6.24
C LEU A 8 -4.70 19.46 5.74
N SER A 9 -4.95 18.22 6.17
CA SER A 9 -4.48 17.03 5.45
C SER A 9 -5.28 15.80 5.86
N GLY A 10 -6.05 15.27 4.92
CA GLY A 10 -6.77 14.01 5.06
C GLY A 10 -5.82 12.84 5.32
N SER A 11 -6.13 12.06 6.35
CA SER A 11 -5.41 10.82 6.65
C SER A 11 -5.97 9.70 5.78
N THR A 12 -5.28 9.38 4.68
CA THR A 12 -5.34 8.03 4.12
C THR A 12 -4.13 7.26 4.62
N SER A 13 -4.29 6.58 5.76
CA SER A 13 -3.27 5.69 6.28
C SER A 13 -3.02 4.55 5.30
N PRO A 14 -1.77 4.14 5.06
CA PRO A 14 -1.47 2.99 4.20
C PRO A 14 -2.08 1.72 4.81
N ARG A 15 -2.83 0.98 4.00
CA ARG A 15 -3.39 -0.33 4.38
C ARG A 15 -2.24 -1.30 4.62
N TYR A 16 -2.02 -1.66 5.88
CA TYR A 16 -1.13 -2.75 6.26
C TYR A 16 -1.70 -4.07 5.72
N VAL A 17 -0.92 -4.79 4.92
CA VAL A 17 -1.25 -6.14 4.43
C VAL A 17 -0.28 -7.11 5.11
N PRO A 18 -0.71 -7.83 6.16
CA PRO A 18 0.15 -8.83 6.79
C PRO A 18 0.42 -9.99 5.83
N ASN A 19 1.58 -10.61 5.99
CA ASN A 19 1.93 -11.83 5.27
C ASN A 19 1.24 -13.02 5.96
N LEU A 20 0.22 -13.60 5.31
CA LEU A 20 -0.68 -14.59 5.90
C LEU A 20 -0.25 -16.00 5.50
N GLN A 21 -0.20 -16.92 6.46
CA GLN A 21 -0.27 -18.35 6.19
C GLN A 21 -1.67 -18.84 6.55
N ASP A 22 -2.27 -19.63 5.65
CA ASP A 22 -3.61 -20.19 5.81
C ASP A 22 -3.59 -21.27 6.91
N ALA A 23 -3.90 -20.88 8.14
CA ALA A 23 -4.22 -21.84 9.18
C ALA A 23 -5.66 -22.33 8.98
N ALA A 24 -5.82 -23.36 8.17
CA ALA A 24 -7.09 -24.04 7.95
C ALA A 24 -7.67 -24.58 9.27
N TRP A 25 -8.86 -24.08 9.64
CA TRP A 25 -9.78 -24.77 10.55
C TRP A 25 -11.20 -24.60 10.01
N LYS A 26 -11.64 -25.54 9.18
CA LYS A 26 -13.08 -25.80 9.03
C LYS A 26 -13.54 -26.48 10.31
N LYS A 27 -14.33 -25.78 11.11
CA LYS A 27 -15.28 -26.48 11.99
C LYS A 27 -16.53 -26.69 11.16
N ASP A 28 -16.67 -27.91 10.67
CA ASP A 28 -17.95 -28.44 10.21
C ASP A 28 -18.89 -28.44 11.43
N ASP A 29 -19.85 -27.51 11.42
CA ASP A 29 -21.08 -27.42 12.24
C ASP A 29 -21.32 -26.00 12.78
N ASP A 30 -21.74 -25.07 11.91
CA ASP A 30 -22.80 -24.08 12.21
C ASP A 30 -23.29 -23.46 10.89
N ALA A 31 -24.19 -24.15 10.20
CA ALA A 31 -24.78 -23.68 8.95
C ALA A 31 -25.81 -22.57 9.22
N THR A 32 -25.37 -21.32 9.32
CA THR A 32 -26.22 -20.14 9.05
C THR A 32 -25.54 -19.18 8.09
N ASN A 33 -25.90 -19.32 6.82
CA ASN A 33 -25.58 -18.48 5.67
C ASN A 33 -26.86 -18.41 4.82
N PRO A 34 -27.48 -17.25 4.47
CA PRO A 34 -27.21 -15.83 4.77
C PRO A 34 -28.18 -15.18 5.81
N LEU A 35 -27.78 -14.07 6.46
CA LEU A 35 -28.70 -13.21 7.24
C LEU A 35 -29.53 -12.34 6.27
N LYS A 36 -30.85 -12.24 6.54
CA LYS A 36 -31.73 -11.22 5.96
C LYS A 36 -32.29 -10.33 7.05
N TRP A 37 -32.18 -9.01 6.87
CA TRP A 37 -32.64 -7.99 7.81
C TRP A 37 -33.65 -7.08 7.11
N MET A 38 -34.91 -7.12 7.57
CA MET A 38 -35.99 -6.29 7.06
C MET A 38 -36.18 -5.05 7.92
N ILE A 39 -36.41 -3.92 7.27
CA ILE A 39 -36.89 -2.69 7.88
C ILE A 39 -38.30 -2.45 7.38
N ASP A 40 -39.25 -2.28 8.31
CA ASP A 40 -40.64 -1.90 8.05
C ASP A 40 -40.82 -0.47 8.56
N GLY A 41 -41.14 0.47 7.66
CA GLY A 41 -41.16 1.90 7.96
C GLY A 41 -39.91 2.65 7.50
N PHE A 42 -39.40 2.39 6.28
CA PHE A 42 -38.21 3.06 5.76
C PHE A 42 -38.39 4.60 5.69
N SER A 43 -39.59 5.07 5.35
CA SER A 43 -39.94 6.49 5.33
C SER A 43 -39.70 7.20 6.67
N ILE A 44 -39.93 6.51 7.78
CA ILE A 44 -39.66 7.01 9.14
C ILE A 44 -38.15 7.11 9.34
N LEU A 45 -37.40 6.09 8.94
CA LEU A 45 -35.94 6.05 9.04
C LEU A 45 -35.32 7.21 8.25
N GLU A 46 -35.78 7.46 7.02
CA GLU A 46 -35.32 8.56 6.17
C GLU A 46 -35.55 9.95 6.81
N SER A 47 -36.64 10.11 7.57
CA SER A 47 -37.02 11.37 8.22
C SER A 47 -36.19 11.71 9.48
N GLN A 48 -35.50 10.73 10.08
CA GLN A 48 -34.80 10.90 11.37
C GLN A 48 -33.44 11.61 11.26
N GLY A 49 -32.98 11.95 10.05
CA GLY A 49 -31.67 12.55 9.80
C GLY A 49 -30.54 11.51 9.75
N PRO A 50 -29.26 11.91 9.84
CA PRO A 50 -28.12 10.99 9.77
C PRO A 50 -28.04 10.15 11.04
N VAL A 51 -28.70 8.99 11.03
CA VAL A 51 -28.71 8.04 12.13
C VAL A 51 -28.21 6.69 11.62
N THR A 52 -27.30 6.08 12.37
CA THR A 52 -26.79 4.74 12.11
C THR A 52 -27.69 3.70 12.77
N HIS A 53 -28.18 2.74 11.98
CA HIS A 53 -29.00 1.63 12.46
C HIS A 53 -28.23 0.32 12.41
N TYR A 54 -28.56 -0.62 13.31
CA TYR A 54 -27.89 -1.91 13.39
C TYR A 54 -28.91 -3.06 13.34
N SER A 55 -28.53 -4.17 12.70
CA SER A 55 -29.26 -5.42 12.83
C SER A 55 -29.04 -6.05 14.21
N GLY A 56 -29.79 -7.12 14.50
CA GLY A 56 -29.40 -8.07 15.54
C GLY A 56 -28.07 -8.77 15.22
N TYR A 57 -27.51 -9.43 16.24
CA TYR A 57 -26.30 -10.23 16.10
C TYR A 57 -26.58 -11.54 15.37
N PHE A 58 -25.65 -11.99 14.54
CA PHE A 58 -25.68 -13.29 13.89
C PHE A 58 -24.31 -13.96 13.90
N LYS A 59 -24.28 -15.29 13.83
CA LYS A 59 -23.04 -16.06 13.80
C LYS A 59 -22.77 -16.58 12.38
N ALA A 60 -21.53 -16.44 11.94
CA ALA A 60 -21.06 -17.04 10.69
C ALA A 60 -19.55 -17.28 10.78
N CYS A 61 -19.10 -18.42 10.25
CA CYS A 61 -17.68 -18.81 10.23
C CYS A 61 -17.00 -18.79 11.62
N GLY A 62 -17.77 -19.03 12.70
CA GLY A 62 -17.26 -19.02 14.07
C GLY A 62 -17.10 -17.63 14.71
N PHE A 63 -17.52 -16.56 14.02
CA PHE A 63 -17.50 -15.19 14.53
C PHE A 63 -18.90 -14.61 14.68
N THR A 64 -19.05 -13.58 15.51
CA THR A 64 -20.32 -12.86 15.71
C THR A 64 -20.28 -11.54 14.95
N TRP A 65 -21.33 -11.29 14.20
CA TRP A 65 -21.43 -10.17 13.27
C TRP A 65 -22.73 -9.40 13.49
N LYS A 66 -22.79 -8.19 12.95
CA LYS A 66 -24.02 -7.41 12.73
C LYS A 66 -23.92 -6.62 11.44
N LEU A 67 -25.05 -6.17 10.91
CA LEU A 67 -25.09 -5.18 9.84
C LEU A 67 -25.21 -3.78 10.44
N GLN A 68 -24.58 -2.82 9.76
CA GLN A 68 -24.71 -1.39 10.01
C GLN A 68 -25.31 -0.74 8.76
N LEU A 69 -26.35 0.08 8.95
CA LEU A 69 -26.99 0.84 7.90
C LEU A 69 -26.85 2.33 8.21
N GLU A 70 -26.38 3.10 7.23
CA GLU A 70 -26.25 4.54 7.32
C GLU A 70 -26.97 5.24 6.17
N LEU A 71 -27.66 6.32 6.50
CA LEU A 71 -28.16 7.29 5.53
C LEU A 71 -27.22 8.49 5.52
N ASN A 72 -26.23 8.46 4.64
CA ASN A 72 -25.20 9.49 4.56
C ASN A 72 -25.59 10.57 3.54
N SER A 73 -25.14 11.80 3.76
CA SER A 73 -25.12 12.84 2.72
C SER A 73 -23.70 12.94 2.16
N SER A 74 -23.51 12.78 0.85
CA SER A 74 -22.23 13.03 0.20
C SER A 74 -21.77 14.47 0.47
N GLU A 75 -20.51 14.64 0.89
CA GLU A 75 -19.91 15.97 1.12
C GLU A 75 -19.70 16.77 -0.17
N GLU A 76 -19.59 16.11 -1.33
CA GLU A 76 -19.25 16.76 -2.60
C GLU A 76 -20.49 17.30 -3.35
N ASP A 77 -21.61 16.55 -3.34
CA ASP A 77 -22.79 16.88 -4.17
C ASP A 77 -24.12 16.98 -3.36
N GLY A 78 -24.09 16.74 -2.05
CA GLY A 78 -25.29 16.76 -1.20
C GLY A 78 -26.30 15.63 -1.51
N GLU A 79 -25.99 14.73 -2.44
CA GLU A 79 -26.81 13.56 -2.74
C GLU A 79 -26.71 12.56 -1.57
N LYS A 80 -27.88 12.18 -1.03
CA LYS A 80 -27.95 11.19 0.05
C LYS A 80 -27.74 9.78 -0.51
N SER A 81 -27.14 8.90 0.28
CA SER A 81 -26.95 7.50 -0.04
C SER A 81 -27.37 6.59 1.12
N VAL A 82 -27.73 5.36 0.76
CA VAL A 82 -27.94 4.25 1.68
C VAL A 82 -26.68 3.39 1.64
N SER A 83 -26.00 3.27 2.77
CA SER A 83 -24.77 2.49 2.92
C SER A 83 -24.98 1.34 3.90
N LEU A 84 -24.75 0.11 3.43
CA LEU A 84 -24.81 -1.11 4.24
C LEU A 84 -23.40 -1.64 4.46
N CYS A 85 -23.00 -1.89 5.70
CA CYS A 85 -21.68 -2.43 6.04
C CYS A 85 -21.81 -3.67 6.95
N LEU A 86 -20.86 -4.61 6.81
CA LEU A 86 -20.68 -5.70 7.76
C LEU A 86 -19.84 -5.20 8.93
N VAL A 87 -20.22 -5.57 10.16
CA VAL A 87 -19.52 -5.19 11.39
C VAL A 87 -19.23 -6.41 12.25
N LEU A 88 -17.97 -6.54 12.70
CA LEU A 88 -17.55 -7.57 13.66
C LEU A 88 -17.96 -7.18 15.08
N VAL A 89 -18.62 -8.09 15.79
CA VAL A 89 -19.12 -7.88 17.15
C VAL A 89 -18.24 -8.65 18.13
N ASP A 90 -17.33 -7.88 18.72
CA ASP A 90 -16.42 -8.29 19.80
C ASP A 90 -15.19 -9.12 19.38
N LEU A 91 -14.06 -8.71 19.95
CA LEU A 91 -12.75 -9.32 19.83
C LEU A 91 -12.19 -9.35 21.26
N HIS A 92 -12.56 -10.39 22.02
CA HIS A 92 -11.92 -10.67 23.31
C HIS A 92 -10.44 -11.05 23.16
N THR A 93 -9.94 -11.17 21.94
CA THR A 93 -8.57 -11.56 21.61
C THR A 93 -8.07 -10.66 20.49
N ASN A 94 -6.75 -10.58 20.31
CA ASN A 94 -6.07 -9.71 19.34
C ASN A 94 -5.93 -10.26 17.88
N PRO A 95 -6.70 -11.26 17.36
CA PRO A 95 -6.50 -11.64 15.97
C PRO A 95 -7.17 -10.64 15.03
N VAL A 96 -6.46 -10.35 13.94
CA VAL A 96 -7.06 -9.74 12.75
C VAL A 96 -7.92 -10.81 12.08
N ILE A 97 -9.17 -10.53 11.72
CA ILE A 97 -10.05 -11.49 11.06
C ILE A 97 -10.12 -11.15 9.57
N LYS A 98 -9.52 -11.99 8.73
CA LYS A 98 -9.71 -11.89 7.28
C LYS A 98 -11.07 -12.48 6.93
N THR A 99 -11.88 -11.73 6.18
CA THR A 99 -13.26 -12.11 5.87
C THR A 99 -13.58 -11.84 4.41
N ILE A 100 -14.18 -12.84 3.75
CA ILE A 100 -14.75 -12.73 2.40
C ILE A 100 -16.26 -12.86 2.54
N TYR A 101 -16.99 -11.87 2.03
CA TYR A 101 -18.44 -11.78 2.22
C TYR A 101 -19.14 -11.09 1.06
N LYS A 102 -20.46 -11.28 0.98
CA LYS A 102 -21.36 -10.60 0.06
C LYS A 102 -22.42 -9.84 0.83
N LEU A 103 -22.57 -8.55 0.52
CA LEU A 103 -23.67 -7.72 0.99
C LEU A 103 -24.76 -7.65 -0.06
N PHE A 104 -26.01 -7.65 0.40
CA PHE A 104 -27.19 -7.64 -0.45
C PHE A 104 -28.13 -6.51 -0.06
N ILE A 105 -28.64 -5.80 -1.07
CA ILE A 105 -29.85 -4.99 -0.98
C ILE A 105 -30.85 -5.62 -1.93
N TYR A 106 -31.91 -6.22 -1.38
CA TYR A 106 -32.81 -7.06 -2.15
C TYR A 106 -33.85 -6.22 -2.90
N ASP A 107 -33.84 -6.34 -4.22
CA ASP A 107 -35.01 -6.10 -5.07
C ASP A 107 -36.10 -7.15 -4.77
N GLN A 108 -37.26 -6.67 -4.32
CA GLN A 108 -38.40 -7.48 -3.90
C GLN A 108 -39.36 -7.82 -5.04
N LEU A 109 -39.17 -7.27 -6.25
CA LEU A 109 -40.10 -7.38 -7.37
C LEU A 109 -39.52 -8.19 -8.54
N PHE A 110 -38.27 -7.96 -8.93
CA PHE A 110 -37.71 -8.52 -10.17
C PHE A 110 -36.47 -9.39 -9.96
N GLY A 111 -35.99 -9.52 -8.72
CA GLY A 111 -34.82 -10.32 -8.37
C GLY A 111 -33.48 -9.67 -8.77
N GLN A 112 -33.48 -8.41 -9.22
CA GLN A 112 -32.28 -7.66 -9.58
C GLN A 112 -31.64 -7.01 -8.34
N HIS A 113 -31.14 -7.85 -7.44
CA HIS A 113 -30.55 -7.39 -6.18
C HIS A 113 -29.25 -6.60 -6.41
N VAL A 114 -28.99 -5.60 -5.57
CA VAL A 114 -27.67 -4.97 -5.51
C VAL A 114 -26.77 -5.84 -4.67
N VAL A 115 -25.65 -6.27 -5.23
CA VAL A 115 -24.68 -7.16 -4.57
C VAL A 115 -23.31 -6.50 -4.55
N LYS A 116 -22.65 -6.53 -3.39
CA LYS A 116 -21.27 -6.09 -3.24
C LYS A 116 -20.46 -7.17 -2.55
N GLU A 117 -19.40 -7.63 -3.23
CA GLU A 117 -18.41 -8.54 -2.63
C GLU A 117 -17.34 -7.72 -1.91
N GLY A 118 -16.96 -8.17 -0.72
CA GLY A 118 -15.93 -7.57 0.12
C GLY A 118 -14.89 -8.61 0.56
N GLU A 119 -13.63 -8.18 0.60
CA GLU A 119 -12.51 -8.89 1.23
C GLU A 119 -11.83 -7.91 2.18
N ASP A 120 -12.04 -8.06 3.48
CA ASP A 120 -11.60 -7.10 4.50
C ASP A 120 -10.96 -7.77 5.72
N TYR A 121 -10.23 -6.94 6.48
CA TYR A 121 -9.48 -7.33 7.68
C TYR A 121 -10.04 -6.61 8.91
N PHE A 122 -10.88 -7.31 9.66
CA PHE A 122 -11.54 -6.77 10.85
C PHE A 122 -10.63 -6.88 12.07
N HIS A 123 -10.51 -5.81 12.85
CA HIS A 123 -9.69 -5.78 14.06
C HIS A 123 -10.19 -4.71 15.05
N ASN A 124 -9.58 -4.62 16.25
CA ASN A 124 -10.07 -3.76 17.35
C ASN A 124 -10.18 -2.26 17.04
N THR A 125 -9.53 -1.77 15.98
CA THR A 125 -9.60 -0.36 15.57
C THR A 125 -10.32 -0.15 14.25
N SER A 126 -10.75 -1.23 13.58
CA SER A 126 -11.50 -1.18 12.33
C SER A 126 -12.53 -2.31 12.33
N HIS A 127 -13.73 -1.98 12.81
CA HIS A 127 -14.80 -2.95 13.01
C HIS A 127 -15.73 -3.10 11.82
N TYR A 128 -15.63 -2.24 10.79
CA TYR A 128 -16.47 -2.26 9.61
C TYR A 128 -15.63 -2.45 8.33
N GLY A 129 -16.13 -3.28 7.42
CA GLY A 129 -15.50 -3.53 6.12
C GLY A 129 -16.02 -2.61 5.02
N LEU A 130 -15.75 -2.97 3.77
CA LEU A 130 -16.31 -2.34 2.59
C LEU A 130 -17.84 -2.33 2.65
N CYS A 131 -18.43 -1.17 2.38
CA CYS A 131 -19.87 -0.96 2.38
C CYS A 131 -20.47 -1.07 0.97
N CYS A 132 -21.70 -1.56 0.90
CA CYS A 132 -22.54 -1.53 -0.29
C CYS A 132 -23.36 -0.23 -0.28
N GLU A 133 -23.07 0.66 -1.23
CA GLU A 133 -23.66 2.01 -1.29
C GLU A 133 -24.57 2.16 -2.51
N VAL A 134 -25.76 2.72 -2.31
CA VAL A 134 -26.74 3.05 -3.35
C VAL A 134 -27.26 4.45 -3.10
N SER A 135 -27.32 5.30 -4.14
CA SER A 135 -27.90 6.64 -3.97
C SER A 135 -29.37 6.54 -3.55
N LEU A 136 -29.81 7.42 -2.66
CA LEU A 136 -31.16 7.41 -2.11
C LEU A 136 -32.21 7.58 -3.22
N LYS A 137 -31.89 8.32 -4.27
CA LYS A 137 -32.71 8.46 -5.47
C LYS A 137 -32.96 7.11 -6.17
N ASN A 138 -31.92 6.30 -6.32
CA ASN A 138 -32.04 4.98 -6.94
C ASN A 138 -32.71 3.97 -5.98
N PHE A 139 -32.41 4.08 -4.69
CA PHE A 139 -33.01 3.27 -3.64
C PHE A 139 -34.54 3.45 -3.59
N ASN A 140 -35.01 4.70 -3.60
CA ASN A 140 -36.44 5.06 -3.57
C ASN A 140 -37.13 5.01 -4.95
N ASN A 141 -36.43 4.66 -6.03
CA ASN A 141 -37.04 4.55 -7.34
C ASN A 141 -38.04 3.37 -7.36
N PRO A 142 -39.34 3.57 -7.62
CA PRO A 142 -40.32 2.47 -7.62
C PRO A 142 -40.01 1.35 -8.62
N ARG A 143 -39.17 1.63 -9.64
CA ARG A 143 -38.72 0.64 -10.63
C ARG A 143 -37.53 -0.21 -10.17
N SER A 144 -36.85 0.15 -9.08
CA SER A 144 -35.71 -0.62 -8.54
C SER A 144 -36.17 -1.83 -7.72
N GLY A 145 -37.39 -1.78 -7.18
CA GLY A 145 -37.94 -2.81 -6.28
C GLY A 145 -37.23 -2.92 -4.92
N LEU A 146 -36.31 -2.00 -4.59
CA LEU A 146 -35.54 -2.03 -3.34
C LEU A 146 -36.40 -1.63 -2.12
N VAL A 147 -37.37 -0.74 -2.33
CA VAL A 147 -38.40 -0.39 -1.35
C VAL A 147 -39.78 -0.76 -1.89
N VAL A 148 -40.51 -1.60 -1.17
CA VAL A 148 -41.88 -2.03 -1.52
C VAL A 148 -42.74 -1.95 -0.28
N ASN A 149 -43.88 -1.25 -0.37
CA ASN A 149 -44.80 -1.04 0.76
C ASN A 149 -44.08 -0.51 2.02
N ASP A 150 -43.21 0.48 1.85
CA ASP A 150 -42.39 1.08 2.91
C ASP A 150 -41.44 0.09 3.62
N ARG A 151 -41.15 -1.04 2.98
CA ARG A 151 -40.24 -2.07 3.48
C ARG A 151 -39.02 -2.21 2.58
N CYS A 152 -37.87 -2.42 3.17
CA CYS A 152 -36.64 -2.79 2.48
C CYS A 152 -35.97 -3.97 3.18
N ILE A 153 -35.21 -4.76 2.41
CA ILE A 153 -34.55 -5.97 2.92
C ILE A 153 -33.07 -5.90 2.57
N PHE A 154 -32.23 -6.02 3.58
CA PHE A 154 -30.78 -6.11 3.50
C PHE A 154 -30.33 -7.53 3.81
N GLY A 155 -29.12 -7.90 3.43
CA GLY A 155 -28.55 -9.17 3.86
C GLY A 155 -27.06 -9.30 3.70
N VAL A 156 -26.55 -10.39 4.23
CA VAL A 156 -25.15 -10.75 4.16
C VAL A 156 -24.94 -12.25 4.14
N GLU A 157 -24.01 -12.68 3.28
CA GLU A 157 -23.42 -14.00 3.25
C GLU A 157 -21.94 -13.85 3.60
N VAL A 158 -21.53 -14.41 4.75
CA VAL A 158 -20.10 -14.52 5.09
C VAL A 158 -19.64 -15.86 4.54
N GLN A 159 -18.79 -15.81 3.51
CA GLN A 159 -18.35 -16.99 2.77
C GLN A 159 -17.16 -17.65 3.47
N GLU A 160 -16.21 -16.82 3.90
CA GLU A 160 -15.03 -17.25 4.63
C GLU A 160 -14.72 -16.21 5.71
N ALA A 161 -14.37 -16.68 6.91
CA ALA A 161 -13.74 -15.84 7.91
C ALA A 161 -12.75 -16.68 8.72
N PHE A 162 -11.55 -16.16 8.92
CA PHE A 162 -10.55 -16.83 9.75
C PHE A 162 -9.69 -15.84 10.51
N ALA A 163 -9.33 -16.23 11.73
CA ALA A 163 -8.43 -15.48 12.58
C ALA A 163 -7.00 -15.59 12.05
N CYS A 164 -6.46 -14.47 11.59
CA CYS A 164 -5.05 -14.31 11.33
C CYS A 164 -4.35 -14.24 12.70
N LYS A 165 -3.62 -15.30 13.05
CA LYS A 165 -2.71 -15.25 14.19
C LYS A 165 -1.59 -14.27 13.85
N LEU A 166 -1.53 -13.17 14.58
CA LEU A 166 -0.23 -12.55 14.85
C LEU A 166 0.50 -13.57 15.71
N GLU A 167 1.68 -14.03 15.28
CA GLU A 167 2.55 -14.90 16.07
C GLU A 167 2.58 -14.38 17.52
N PRO A 168 2.40 -15.26 18.55
CA PRO A 168 2.14 -14.86 19.94
C PRO A 168 3.20 -13.96 20.58
N GLU A 169 4.34 -13.78 19.94
CA GLU A 169 5.42 -12.91 20.42
C GLU A 169 5.37 -11.51 19.78
N GLY A 170 4.57 -11.27 18.74
CA GLY A 170 4.69 -10.05 17.94
C GLY A 170 5.96 -10.08 17.08
N VAL A 171 5.95 -9.34 15.97
CA VAL A 171 7.15 -9.19 15.15
C VAL A 171 8.06 -8.19 15.86
N PHE A 172 9.08 -8.68 16.57
CA PHE A 172 10.13 -7.80 17.07
C PHE A 172 11.17 -7.58 15.99
N GLU A 173 11.55 -6.32 15.79
CA GLU A 173 12.78 -5.99 15.07
C GLU A 173 13.86 -5.54 16.06
N CYS A 174 15.07 -6.08 15.91
CA CYS A 174 16.23 -5.64 16.65
C CYS A 174 17.24 -5.02 15.67
N LEU A 175 17.42 -3.71 15.75
CA LEU A 175 18.49 -3.00 15.06
C LEU A 175 19.78 -3.10 15.88
N SER A 176 20.73 -3.87 15.38
CA SER A 176 22.08 -4.00 15.96
C SER A 176 23.05 -3.06 15.24
N LEU A 177 23.34 -1.91 15.85
CA LEU A 177 24.26 -0.92 15.29
C LEU A 177 25.73 -1.28 15.53
N GLN A 178 26.58 -0.99 14.55
CA GLN A 178 28.02 -1.02 14.68
C GLN A 178 28.49 0.19 15.50
N LYS A 179 29.45 -0.02 16.41
CA LYS A 179 29.99 1.07 17.25
C LYS A 179 30.71 2.13 16.42
N GLU A 180 31.42 1.70 15.38
CA GLU A 180 32.26 2.57 14.54
C GLU A 180 32.09 2.19 13.06
N PRO A 181 31.01 2.65 12.40
CA PRO A 181 30.77 2.32 11.01
C PRO A 181 31.69 3.17 10.10
N THR A 182 32.36 2.51 9.15
CA THR A 182 33.30 3.18 8.23
C THR A 182 32.63 3.52 6.89
N PRO A 183 32.65 4.79 6.45
CA PRO A 183 32.14 5.15 5.14
C PRO A 183 33.05 4.62 4.04
N THR A 184 32.46 4.00 3.02
CA THR A 184 33.14 3.63 1.79
C THR A 184 32.66 4.51 0.64
N ILE A 185 33.59 5.05 -0.14
CA ILE A 185 33.28 5.89 -1.29
C ILE A 185 33.54 5.09 -2.56
N HIS A 186 32.49 4.88 -3.35
CA HIS A 186 32.55 4.41 -4.73
C HIS A 186 32.35 5.58 -5.69
N THR A 187 33.02 5.57 -6.84
CA THR A 187 32.81 6.57 -7.89
C THR A 187 32.57 5.86 -9.22
N CYS A 188 31.37 6.00 -9.73
CA CYS A 188 30.94 5.50 -11.02
C CYS A 188 30.99 6.61 -12.07
N ARG A 189 31.54 6.30 -13.25
CA ARG A 189 31.53 7.21 -14.41
C ARG A 189 30.57 6.66 -15.44
N ILE A 190 29.49 7.41 -15.67
CA ILE A 190 28.46 7.06 -16.64
C ILE A 190 28.75 7.83 -17.92
N LYS A 191 29.26 7.13 -18.93
CA LYS A 191 29.55 7.68 -20.27
C LYS A 191 28.50 7.21 -21.24
N ASP A 192 28.10 8.01 -22.22
CA ASP A 192 27.21 7.58 -23.31
C ASP A 192 25.81 7.15 -22.84
N PHE A 193 24.88 8.10 -22.83
CA PHE A 193 23.50 7.93 -22.35
C PHE A 193 22.59 7.20 -23.36
N ALA A 194 23.12 6.74 -24.50
CA ALA A 194 22.35 5.95 -25.45
C ALA A 194 21.98 4.55 -24.93
N LYS A 195 22.70 4.05 -23.91
CA LYS A 195 22.39 2.76 -23.25
C LYS A 195 21.41 2.99 -22.10
N PHE A 196 20.26 2.32 -22.18
CA PHE A 196 19.15 2.44 -21.23
C PHE A 196 19.48 1.97 -19.81
N HIS A 197 20.41 1.02 -19.65
CA HIS A 197 20.68 0.34 -18.37
C HIS A 197 22.16 -0.01 -18.21
N ARG A 198 22.72 0.22 -17.01
CA ARG A 198 24.10 -0.09 -16.66
C ARG A 198 24.27 -0.43 -15.19
N TYR A 199 25.19 -1.37 -14.95
CA TYR A 199 25.71 -1.69 -13.63
C TYR A 199 27.11 -1.10 -13.46
N SER A 200 27.39 -0.58 -12.28
CA SER A 200 28.76 -0.23 -11.86
C SER A 200 29.59 -1.49 -11.60
N LYS A 201 30.88 -1.29 -11.29
CA LYS A 201 31.72 -2.36 -10.77
C LYS A 201 31.33 -2.66 -9.32
N ILE A 202 31.29 -3.93 -8.98
CA ILE A 202 31.07 -4.36 -7.61
C ILE A 202 32.14 -3.77 -6.68
N PHE A 203 31.72 -3.26 -5.53
CA PHE A 203 32.60 -2.70 -4.50
C PHE A 203 32.20 -3.21 -3.11
N ASN A 204 33.16 -3.24 -2.20
CA ASN A 204 32.95 -3.68 -0.82
C ASN A 204 32.63 -2.48 0.07
N ALA A 205 31.57 -2.54 0.87
CA ALA A 205 31.31 -1.59 1.96
C ALA A 205 30.79 -2.35 3.18
N GLY A 206 31.45 -2.18 4.33
CA GLY A 206 31.32 -3.11 5.45
C GLY A 206 31.73 -4.53 5.04
N ASN A 207 30.95 -5.53 5.44
CA ASN A 207 31.17 -6.94 5.07
C ASN A 207 30.40 -7.37 3.82
N TYR A 208 29.84 -6.41 3.07
CA TYR A 208 28.94 -6.68 1.96
C TYR A 208 29.48 -6.12 0.65
N LYS A 209 29.09 -6.78 -0.44
CA LYS A 209 29.38 -6.37 -1.81
C LYS A 209 28.16 -5.69 -2.42
N TRP A 210 28.43 -4.58 -3.07
CA TRP A 210 27.42 -3.66 -3.58
C TRP A 210 27.72 -3.29 -5.03
N TYR A 211 26.70 -2.85 -5.75
CA TYR A 211 26.85 -2.18 -7.03
C TYR A 211 25.76 -1.13 -7.20
N ASP A 212 26.11 0.00 -7.81
CA ASP A 212 25.12 0.94 -8.35
C ASP A 212 24.46 0.32 -9.60
N ASP A 213 23.13 0.33 -9.62
CA ASP A 213 22.30 0.02 -10.79
C ASP A 213 21.67 1.31 -11.32
N THR A 214 22.00 1.64 -12.57
CA THR A 214 21.65 2.91 -13.23
C THR A 214 20.84 2.69 -14.49
N TYR A 215 19.71 3.36 -14.62
CA TYR A 215 18.90 3.32 -15.84
C TYR A 215 18.33 4.70 -16.19
N PHE A 216 18.07 4.88 -17.47
CA PHE A 216 17.62 6.14 -18.05
C PHE A 216 16.26 5.97 -18.68
N THR A 217 15.25 6.69 -18.21
CA THR A 217 13.97 6.72 -18.91
C THR A 217 14.05 7.65 -20.11
N ILE A 218 13.57 7.17 -21.27
CA ILE A 218 13.39 7.99 -22.47
C ILE A 218 11.93 7.86 -22.88
N THR A 219 11.17 8.94 -22.79
CA THR A 219 9.78 9.04 -23.22
C THR A 219 9.73 9.05 -24.74
N ASN A 220 9.80 7.85 -25.32
CA ASN A 220 9.33 7.45 -26.67
C ASN A 220 9.72 6.02 -27.06
N LYS A 221 10.35 5.24 -26.18
CA LYS A 221 10.47 3.79 -26.33
C LYS A 221 10.18 3.14 -24.99
N VAL A 222 9.01 2.52 -24.86
CA VAL A 222 8.80 1.48 -23.85
C VAL A 222 9.16 0.16 -24.53
N PRO A 223 10.41 -0.33 -24.48
CA PRO A 223 10.66 -1.69 -24.90
C PRO A 223 10.02 -2.60 -23.83
N TYR A 224 9.12 -3.48 -24.28
CA TYR A 224 8.79 -4.70 -23.57
C TYR A 224 10.09 -5.49 -23.37
N VAL A 225 10.78 -5.27 -22.26
CA VAL A 225 11.87 -6.13 -21.85
C VAL A 225 11.22 -7.22 -21.01
N GLN A 226 11.08 -8.40 -21.61
CA GLN A 226 10.62 -9.61 -20.95
C GLN A 226 11.67 -10.01 -19.91
N PHE A 227 11.49 -9.54 -18.68
CA PHE A 227 12.12 -10.11 -17.51
C PHE A 227 11.08 -10.94 -16.79
N ASP A 228 11.46 -12.15 -16.36
CA ASP A 228 10.73 -12.98 -15.38
C ASP A 228 10.73 -12.34 -13.97
N MET A 229 10.47 -11.04 -13.91
CA MET A 229 10.06 -10.28 -12.75
C MET A 229 8.97 -9.31 -13.19
N ILE A 230 7.75 -9.84 -13.26
CA ILE A 230 6.54 -9.04 -13.11
C ILE A 230 6.71 -8.22 -11.81
N ARG A 231 7.00 -6.90 -11.89
CA ARG A 231 6.47 -5.88 -10.96
C ARG A 231 6.92 -4.40 -11.08
N LEU A 232 7.90 -3.98 -11.88
CA LEU A 232 8.35 -2.57 -11.87
C LEU A 232 8.46 -1.88 -13.25
N ILE A 233 7.56 -2.23 -14.17
CA ILE A 233 7.07 -1.28 -15.19
C ILE A 233 5.66 -0.83 -14.77
N LYS A 234 5.51 -0.40 -13.51
CA LYS A 234 4.66 0.76 -13.21
C LYS A 234 5.59 1.96 -13.28
N VAL A 235 5.92 2.38 -14.50
CA VAL A 235 6.36 3.76 -14.73
C VAL A 235 5.33 4.63 -14.03
N TYR A 236 5.80 5.53 -13.18
CA TYR A 236 5.01 6.42 -12.34
C TYR A 236 3.91 7.13 -13.12
N LYS A 237 2.74 6.51 -13.24
CA LYS A 237 1.50 7.17 -13.67
C LYS A 237 0.85 7.94 -12.50
N ARG A 238 1.54 8.04 -11.36
CA ARG A 238 1.03 8.64 -10.11
C ARG A 238 1.43 10.11 -9.93
N TRP A 239 2.18 10.71 -10.84
CA TRP A 239 2.53 12.14 -10.81
C TRP A 239 2.56 12.76 -12.20
N GLY A 240 1.50 12.59 -12.99
CA GLY A 240 1.09 13.52 -14.05
C GLY A 240 2.03 13.86 -15.23
N GLU A 241 3.32 13.55 -15.21
CA GLU A 241 4.27 14.00 -16.23
C GLU A 241 5.28 12.90 -16.60
N ASP A 242 5.35 12.64 -17.90
CA ASP A 242 6.32 11.78 -18.58
C ASP A 242 7.70 12.47 -18.60
N ILE A 243 8.45 12.39 -17.49
CA ILE A 243 9.75 13.07 -17.35
C ILE A 243 10.91 12.11 -17.59
N ASP A 244 11.77 12.44 -18.56
CA ASP A 244 13.06 11.77 -18.77
C ASP A 244 13.96 12.00 -17.55
N SER A 245 14.49 10.92 -16.95
CA SER A 245 15.32 11.03 -15.74
C SER A 245 16.38 9.92 -15.68
N LEU A 246 17.49 10.26 -15.03
CA LEU A 246 18.49 9.30 -14.58
C LEU A 246 18.09 8.78 -13.19
N PHE A 247 17.97 7.47 -13.08
CA PHE A 247 17.77 6.79 -11.81
C PHE A 247 19.03 6.04 -11.43
N VAL A 248 19.53 6.31 -10.22
CA VAL A 248 20.62 5.56 -9.62
C VAL A 248 20.09 4.88 -8.36
N THR A 249 20.27 3.58 -8.28
CA THR A 249 19.96 2.78 -7.09
C THR A 249 21.18 2.01 -6.64
N LEU A 250 21.27 1.73 -5.35
CA LEU A 250 22.31 0.88 -4.78
C LEU A 250 21.71 -0.50 -4.53
N ARG A 251 22.42 -1.56 -4.92
CA ARG A 251 21.99 -2.94 -4.69
C ARG A 251 23.07 -3.76 -3.99
N LEU A 252 22.62 -4.72 -3.18
CA LEU A 252 23.46 -5.80 -2.69
C LEU A 252 23.68 -6.82 -3.80
N GLU A 253 24.91 -7.33 -3.89
CA GLU A 253 25.23 -8.44 -4.80
C GLU A 253 24.60 -9.75 -4.29
N ASP A 254 24.19 -10.63 -5.21
CA ASP A 254 23.57 -11.93 -4.91
C ASP A 254 24.37 -12.80 -3.93
N VAL A 255 25.70 -12.75 -3.97
CA VAL A 255 26.56 -13.48 -3.02
C VAL A 255 26.42 -12.91 -1.60
N SER A 256 26.29 -11.59 -1.47
CA SER A 256 26.03 -10.95 -0.17
C SER A 256 24.59 -11.17 0.28
N LEU A 257 23.63 -11.19 -0.66
CA LEU A 257 22.24 -11.53 -0.37
C LEU A 257 22.12 -12.96 0.12
N SER A 258 22.65 -13.94 -0.60
CA SER A 258 22.56 -15.37 -0.27
C SER A 258 23.13 -15.72 1.12
N THR A 259 24.19 -15.02 1.54
CA THR A 259 24.84 -15.20 2.84
C THR A 259 24.11 -14.51 4.01
N LEU A 260 23.17 -13.59 3.75
CA LEU A 260 22.35 -13.00 4.80
C LEU A 260 21.40 -14.05 5.43
N PRO A 261 21.27 -14.09 6.77
CA PRO A 261 20.25 -14.90 7.41
C PRO A 261 18.84 -14.54 6.90
N LEU A 262 17.91 -15.50 6.93
CA LEU A 262 16.50 -15.20 6.69
C LEU A 262 16.03 -14.15 7.71
N LYS A 263 15.05 -13.31 7.33
CA LYS A 263 14.54 -12.22 8.17
C LYS A 263 15.65 -11.29 8.69
N THR A 264 16.57 -10.89 7.81
CA THR A 264 17.61 -9.91 8.14
C THR A 264 17.72 -8.86 7.04
N ASP A 265 17.78 -7.59 7.46
CA ASP A 265 18.09 -6.47 6.58
C ASP A 265 19.45 -5.89 6.94
N VAL A 266 20.22 -5.49 5.94
CA VAL A 266 21.40 -4.63 6.10
C VAL A 266 20.93 -3.19 6.21
N TYR A 267 21.30 -2.51 7.29
CA TYR A 267 20.97 -1.10 7.50
C TYR A 267 22.19 -0.23 7.18
N ALA A 268 22.04 0.68 6.22
CA ALA A 268 23.13 1.52 5.75
C ALA A 268 22.69 2.98 5.56
N ASP A 269 23.58 3.91 5.85
CA ASP A 269 23.47 5.30 5.43
C ASP A 269 24.14 5.47 4.07
N VAL A 270 23.39 5.99 3.11
CA VAL A 270 23.82 6.09 1.71
C VAL A 270 23.70 7.53 1.26
N THR A 271 24.76 8.02 0.61
CA THR A 271 24.76 9.31 -0.07
C THR A 271 25.09 9.10 -1.53
N PHE A 272 24.19 9.50 -2.43
CA PHE A 272 24.51 9.66 -3.85
C PHE A 272 24.85 11.12 -4.12
N CYS A 273 25.88 11.32 -4.92
CA CYS A 273 26.41 12.64 -5.24
C CYS A 273 26.71 12.69 -6.74
N ALA A 274 25.94 13.44 -7.50
CA ALA A 274 26.32 13.81 -8.86
C ALA A 274 27.27 14.98 -8.81
N MET A 275 28.48 14.75 -9.34
CA MET A 275 29.55 15.72 -9.28
C MET A 275 29.33 16.80 -10.33
N ASP A 276 29.38 18.06 -9.90
CA ASP A 276 29.58 19.18 -10.83
C ASP A 276 31.05 19.19 -11.23
N GLN A 277 31.30 18.91 -12.51
CA GLN A 277 32.64 18.74 -13.06
C GLN A 277 33.30 20.08 -13.45
N ILE A 278 32.62 21.21 -13.25
CA ILE A 278 33.06 22.55 -13.64
C ILE A 278 33.25 23.43 -12.41
N ASN A 279 32.20 23.61 -11.60
CA ASN A 279 32.21 24.58 -10.49
C ASN A 279 32.25 23.91 -9.10
N GLY A 280 32.07 22.59 -9.04
CA GLY A 280 32.04 21.83 -7.78
C GLY A 280 30.74 21.95 -6.97
N ASN A 281 29.68 22.52 -7.55
CA ASN A 281 28.35 22.58 -6.95
C ASN A 281 27.57 21.26 -7.15
N ASP A 282 28.03 20.20 -6.47
CA ASP A 282 27.47 18.86 -6.60
C ASP A 282 25.99 18.77 -6.17
N GLU A 283 25.21 17.92 -6.86
CA GLU A 283 23.85 17.55 -6.45
C GLU A 283 23.89 16.26 -5.60
N LYS A 284 23.35 16.32 -4.37
CA LYS A 284 23.48 15.24 -3.38
C LYS A 284 22.13 14.85 -2.79
N ILE A 285 21.92 13.55 -2.61
CA ILE A 285 20.86 13.01 -1.74
C ILE A 285 21.49 12.08 -0.73
N ARG A 286 21.02 12.14 0.51
CA ARG A 286 21.44 11.25 1.59
C ARG A 286 20.22 10.64 2.26
N GLY A 287 20.33 9.39 2.66
CA GLY A 287 19.33 8.77 3.52
C GLY A 287 19.74 7.39 4.01
N GLN A 288 19.11 6.98 5.10
CA GLN A 288 19.27 5.65 5.69
C GLN A 288 18.33 4.67 5.00
N ARG A 289 18.83 3.46 4.70
CA ARG A 289 18.17 2.46 3.86
C ARG A 289 18.35 1.06 4.45
N ARG A 290 17.40 0.17 4.13
CA ARG A 290 17.42 -1.25 4.50
C ARG A 290 17.50 -2.09 3.22
N TYR A 291 18.31 -3.15 3.24
CA TYR A 291 18.53 -4.03 2.09
C TYR A 291 18.39 -5.49 2.51
N SER A 292 17.53 -6.27 1.85
CA SER A 292 17.19 -7.63 2.23
C SER A 292 16.98 -8.56 1.02
N LYS A 293 16.85 -9.87 1.30
CA LYS A 293 16.53 -10.90 0.29
C LYS A 293 15.15 -10.68 -0.36
N SER A 294 14.18 -10.17 0.40
CA SER A 294 12.81 -9.95 -0.06
C SER A 294 12.56 -8.54 -0.59
N SER A 295 13.44 -7.58 -0.28
CA SER A 295 13.37 -6.19 -0.74
C SER A 295 13.99 -5.97 -2.13
N ALA A 296 14.00 -6.99 -3.00
CA ALA A 296 14.38 -6.83 -4.40
C ALA A 296 13.45 -5.88 -5.18
N LEU A 297 12.38 -5.42 -4.53
CA LEU A 297 11.42 -4.46 -5.04
C LEU A 297 11.82 -3.04 -4.56
N PHE A 298 12.05 -2.16 -5.53
CA PHE A 298 12.14 -0.71 -5.32
C PHE A 298 11.06 -0.22 -4.38
N GLU A 299 11.36 0.72 -3.49
CA GLU A 299 10.50 1.91 -3.31
C GLU A 299 11.04 3.00 -2.37
N ASP A 300 12.15 2.80 -1.64
CA ASP A 300 12.69 3.88 -0.80
C ASP A 300 14.18 4.11 -1.07
N GLY A 301 14.52 5.22 -1.74
CA GLY A 301 15.90 5.70 -1.82
C GLY A 301 16.63 5.77 -3.15
N ALA A 302 15.94 5.71 -4.29
CA ALA A 302 16.57 6.01 -5.58
C ALA A 302 17.03 7.48 -5.64
N PHE A 303 18.22 7.72 -6.21
CA PHE A 303 18.64 9.07 -6.58
C PHE A 303 18.12 9.39 -7.98
N LEU A 304 17.22 10.36 -8.03
CA LEU A 304 16.58 10.84 -9.26
C LEU A 304 17.24 12.14 -9.68
N LEU A 305 17.80 12.15 -10.89
CA LEU A 305 18.22 13.36 -11.57
C LEU A 305 17.36 13.57 -12.82
N ARG A 306 16.57 14.63 -12.79
CA ARG A 306 15.81 15.05 -13.97
C ARG A 306 16.74 15.41 -15.10
N LYS A 307 16.35 15.07 -16.33
CA LYS A 307 17.15 15.34 -17.53
C LYS A 307 17.49 16.82 -17.67
N GLU A 308 16.57 17.73 -17.34
CA GLU A 308 16.78 19.18 -17.44
C GLU A 308 17.92 19.63 -16.52
N VAL A 309 17.97 19.10 -15.29
CA VAL A 309 19.03 19.42 -14.32
C VAL A 309 20.35 18.78 -14.72
N LEU A 310 20.31 17.53 -15.20
CA LEU A 310 21.49 16.80 -15.66
C LEU A 310 22.13 17.46 -16.89
N GLN A 311 21.31 17.98 -17.81
CA GLN A 311 21.75 18.57 -19.08
C GLN A 311 22.00 20.08 -19.00
N ASP A 312 21.66 20.74 -17.89
CA ASP A 312 21.95 22.15 -17.67
C ASP A 312 23.47 22.40 -17.68
N PRO A 313 24.01 23.13 -18.67
CA PRO A 313 25.44 23.43 -18.74
C PRO A 313 25.96 24.21 -17.53
N GLY A 314 25.10 25.02 -16.89
CA GLY A 314 25.42 25.79 -15.68
C GLY A 314 25.59 24.93 -14.44
N LYS A 315 25.01 23.73 -14.42
CA LYS A 315 25.14 22.75 -13.33
C LYS A 315 26.38 21.87 -13.42
N GLY A 316 26.98 21.76 -14.62
CA GLY A 316 28.22 21.01 -14.83
C GLY A 316 28.16 19.50 -14.52
N LEU A 317 26.97 18.94 -14.29
CA LEU A 317 26.77 17.52 -13.95
C LEU A 317 27.04 16.57 -15.11
N LEU A 318 26.91 17.08 -16.34
CA LEU A 318 27.22 16.38 -17.59
C LEU A 318 28.30 17.15 -18.36
N TYR A 319 29.51 16.59 -18.39
CA TYR A 319 30.64 17.16 -19.13
C TYR A 319 31.15 16.17 -20.16
N LYS A 320 31.26 16.59 -21.43
CA LYS A 320 31.67 15.72 -22.55
C LYS A 320 30.92 14.37 -22.57
N ASN A 321 29.60 14.43 -22.41
CA ASN A 321 28.72 13.26 -22.38
C ASN A 321 29.05 12.23 -21.27
N THR A 322 29.65 12.70 -20.18
CA THR A 322 30.00 11.90 -19.00
C THR A 322 29.40 12.54 -17.75
N CYS A 323 28.67 11.75 -16.96
CA CYS A 323 28.26 12.09 -15.60
C CYS A 323 29.07 11.26 -14.61
N ILE A 324 29.44 11.85 -13.48
CA ILE A 324 30.18 11.18 -12.41
C ILE A 324 29.28 11.12 -11.18
N ILE A 325 28.94 9.91 -10.76
CA ILE A 325 28.20 9.66 -9.54
C ILE A 325 29.16 9.11 -8.49
N ARG A 326 29.23 9.77 -7.35
CA ARG A 326 29.91 9.29 -6.15
C ARG A 326 28.87 8.73 -5.20
N THR A 327 29.00 7.45 -4.87
CA THR A 327 28.15 6.77 -3.89
C THR A 327 28.96 6.56 -2.62
N THR A 328 28.52 7.13 -1.51
CA THR A 328 29.10 6.85 -0.19
C THR A 328 28.16 5.91 0.55
N VAL A 329 28.69 4.77 0.99
CA VAL A 329 27.94 3.75 1.72
C VAL A 329 28.58 3.53 3.08
N THR A 330 27.79 3.71 4.13
CA THR A 330 28.19 3.46 5.50
C THR A 330 27.25 2.42 6.09
N VAL A 331 27.73 1.19 6.25
CA VAL A 331 26.92 0.12 6.85
C VAL A 331 26.82 0.40 8.35
N LEU A 332 25.62 0.75 8.80
CA LEU A 332 25.36 1.13 10.19
C LEU A 332 25.07 -0.09 11.07
N GLY A 333 24.55 -1.19 10.50
CA GLY A 333 24.18 -2.35 11.28
C GLY A 333 23.33 -3.36 10.52
N VAL A 334 22.69 -4.24 11.27
CA VAL A 334 21.73 -5.23 10.77
C VAL A 334 20.43 -5.15 11.56
N VAL A 335 19.30 -5.28 10.87
CA VAL A 335 17.98 -5.43 11.48
C VAL A 335 17.61 -6.90 11.40
N LYS A 336 17.28 -7.51 12.54
CA LYS A 336 16.80 -8.90 12.60
C LYS A 336 15.34 -8.90 13.00
N PHE A 337 14.52 -9.73 12.34
CA PHE A 337 13.14 -9.95 12.72
C PHE A 337 12.99 -11.33 13.36
N SER A 338 12.36 -11.40 14.54
CA SER A 338 11.96 -12.65 15.19
C SER A 338 10.54 -13.01 14.77
#